data_AF-A0A956X2I2-F1
#
_entry.id   AF-A0A956X2I2-F1
#
_cell.length_a   1.000
_cell.length_b   1.000
_cell.length_c   1.000
_cell.angle_alpha   90.00
_cell.angle_beta   90.00
_cell.angle_gamma   90.00
#
_symmetry.space_group_name_H-M   'P 1'
#
loop_
_entity.id
_entity.type
_entity.pdbx_description
1 polymer ?
#
loop_
_entity_poly.entity_id
_entity_poly.type
_entity_poly.pdbx_seq_one_letter_code
_entity_poly.pdbx_strand_id
1 'polypeptide(L)'
;FVSSACIMILELVAGRIVAPYVGVSLYTWTTIIGVVLAGISLGNYLGGRLADRWPSTRLLGLLFLAAGMTSFIVLTVDRLGVRLPPGSIVIQIVVLVTALFFIPCAILGAISPVVAKLAVRDLATTGTTVGKIYAAGTLGSIVGTFATGFVLISRFGTHAIVWGVGLTLIAMGALFLLRRKTVALVLAAV
;
A
#
# COMPACT_ATOMS: atom_id res chain seq x y z
N PHE A 1 -5.90 -8.23 4.31
CA PHE A 1 -4.86 -9.20 3.91
C PHE A 1 -3.98 -8.66 2.79
N VAL A 2 -4.43 -8.63 1.52
CA VAL A 2 -3.57 -8.27 0.36
C VAL A 2 -2.94 -6.89 0.51
N SER A 3 -3.72 -5.85 0.86
CA SER A 3 -3.19 -4.50 1.08
C SER A 3 -2.09 -4.46 2.14
N SER A 4 -2.32 -5.09 3.29
CA SER A 4 -1.35 -5.17 4.40
C SER A 4 -0.08 -5.95 4.01
N ALA A 5 -0.21 -7.04 3.25
CA ALA A 5 0.94 -7.75 2.70
C ALA A 5 1.74 -6.86 1.75
N CYS A 6 1.09 -6.16 0.82
CA CYS A 6 1.73 -5.24 -0.12
C CYS A 6 2.45 -4.06 0.58
N ILE A 7 1.86 -3.50 1.64
CA ILE A 7 2.50 -2.47 2.46
C ILE A 7 3.85 -2.99 2.98
N MET A 8 3.85 -4.15 3.65
CA MET A 8 5.08 -4.72 4.20
C MET A 8 6.08 -5.10 3.11
N ILE A 9 5.63 -5.64 1.98
CA ILE A 9 6.51 -5.97 0.85
C ILE A 9 7.21 -4.69 0.36
N LEU A 10 6.46 -3.60 0.15
CA LEU A 10 7.04 -2.33 -0.29
C LEU A 10 8.01 -1.75 0.74
N GLU A 11 7.67 -1.81 2.03
CA GLU A 11 8.51 -1.31 3.11
C GLU A 11 9.86 -2.05 3.18
N LEU A 12 9.85 -3.39 3.12
CA LEU A 12 11.10 -4.16 3.14
C LEU A 12 11.92 -3.97 1.86
N VAL A 13 11.28 -3.83 0.71
CA VAL A 13 11.95 -3.55 -0.57
C VAL A 13 12.55 -2.14 -0.60
N ALA A 14 11.93 -1.17 0.09
CA ALA A 14 12.39 0.22 0.14
C ALA A 14 13.86 0.34 0.56
N GLY A 15 14.27 -0.42 1.58
CA GLY A 15 15.65 -0.42 2.07
C GLY A 15 16.66 -0.74 0.97
N ARG A 16 16.34 -1.69 0.09
CA ARG A 16 17.24 -2.09 -1.01
C ARG A 16 17.17 -1.16 -2.21
N ILE A 17 16.02 -0.57 -2.49
CA ILE A 17 15.86 0.40 -3.59
C ILE A 17 16.57 1.71 -3.27
N VAL A 18 16.54 2.12 -2.00
CA VAL A 18 17.10 3.40 -1.56
C VAL A 18 18.60 3.29 -1.25
N ALA A 19 19.08 2.11 -0.84
CA ALA A 19 20.48 1.88 -0.46
C ALA A 19 21.54 2.37 -1.46
N PRO A 20 21.41 2.19 -2.79
CA PRO A 20 22.41 2.68 -3.75
C PRO A 20 22.60 4.19 -3.76
N TYR A 21 21.60 4.96 -3.31
CA TYR A 21 21.59 6.43 -3.41
C TYR A 21 22.04 7.12 -2.13
N VAL A 22 21.71 6.55 -0.97
CA VAL A 22 21.92 7.18 0.34
C VAL A 22 22.58 6.25 1.37
N GLY A 23 22.93 5.03 0.96
CA GLY A 23 23.55 4.02 1.80
C GLY A 23 22.58 3.31 2.75
N VAL A 24 23.12 2.30 3.44
CA VAL A 24 22.41 1.54 4.48
C VAL A 24 22.87 2.07 5.84
N SER A 25 21.97 2.71 6.57
CA SER A 25 22.26 3.26 7.89
C SER A 25 21.03 3.18 8.81
N LEU A 26 21.23 3.44 10.10
CA LEU A 26 20.12 3.61 11.05
C LEU A 26 19.18 4.74 10.61
N TYR A 27 19.71 5.82 10.03
CA TYR A 27 18.90 6.92 9.49
C TYR A 27 18.02 6.46 8.32
N THR A 28 18.55 5.61 7.43
CA THR A 28 17.81 5.05 6.29
C THR A 28 16.61 4.23 6.77
N TRP A 29 16.84 3.26 7.66
CA TRP A 29 15.76 2.40 8.18
C TRP A 29 14.75 3.16 9.04
N THR A 30 15.22 4.07 9.89
CA THR A 30 14.33 4.92 10.71
C THR A 30 13.42 5.76 9.83
N THR A 31 13.95 6.31 8.74
CA THR A 31 13.16 7.10 7.80
C THR A 31 12.16 6.25 7.04
N ILE A 32 12.54 5.05 6.57
CA ILE A 32 11.63 4.13 5.87
C ILE A 32 10.43 3.82 6.75
N ILE A 33 10.67 3.35 7.98
CA ILE A 33 9.61 3.02 8.93
C ILE A 33 8.76 4.27 9.24
N GLY A 34 9.41 5.40 9.53
CA GLY A 34 8.72 6.65 9.86
C GLY A 34 7.80 7.17 8.75
N VAL A 35 8.29 7.18 7.50
CA VAL A 35 7.52 7.63 6.33
C VAL A 35 6.39 6.67 6.00
N VAL A 36 6.65 5.35 6.04
CA VAL A 36 5.62 4.34 5.75
C VAL A 36 4.52 4.42 6.81
N LEU A 37 4.86 4.50 8.10
CA LEU A 37 3.88 4.66 9.18
C LEU A 37 3.12 5.99 9.08
N ALA A 38 3.79 7.10 8.75
CA ALA A 38 3.14 8.38 8.54
C ALA A 38 2.14 8.32 7.38
N GLY A 39 2.52 7.68 6.27
CA GLY A 39 1.64 7.40 5.14
C GLY A 39 0.43 6.59 5.58
N ILE A 40 0.63 5.44 6.23
CA ILE A 40 -0.45 4.57 6.72
C ILE A 40 -1.38 5.33 7.68
N SER A 41 -0.84 6.13 8.59
CA SER A 41 -1.60 6.94 9.54
C SER A 41 -2.52 7.94 8.83
N LEU A 42 -1.95 8.73 7.90
CA LEU A 42 -2.72 9.67 7.08
C LEU A 42 -3.77 8.93 6.23
N GLY A 43 -3.37 7.81 5.64
CA GLY A 43 -4.23 6.92 4.87
C GLY A 43 -5.43 6.42 5.68
N ASN A 44 -5.20 5.89 6.88
CA ASN A 44 -6.27 5.42 7.77
C ASN A 44 -7.24 6.55 8.13
N TYR A 45 -6.73 7.74 8.43
CA TYR A 45 -7.56 8.90 8.76
C TYR A 45 -8.42 9.37 7.59
N LEU A 46 -7.79 9.61 6.43
CA LEU A 46 -8.49 10.06 5.23
C LEU A 46 -9.43 8.99 4.68
N GLY A 47 -8.98 7.72 4.71
CA GLY A 47 -9.77 6.56 4.31
C GLY A 47 -11.00 6.37 5.18
N GLY A 48 -10.91 6.58 6.50
CA GLY A 48 -12.08 6.58 7.40
C GLY A 48 -13.09 7.64 7.03
N ARG A 49 -12.65 8.89 6.83
CA ARG A 49 -13.53 9.98 6.38
C ARG A 49 -14.17 9.71 5.03
N LEU A 50 -13.40 9.15 4.09
CA LEU A 50 -13.89 8.83 2.76
C LEU A 50 -14.88 7.66 2.80
N ALA A 51 -14.67 6.69 3.69
CA ALA A 51 -15.58 5.58 3.94
C ALA A 51 -16.91 6.05 4.55
N ASP A 52 -16.87 7.02 5.47
CA ASP A 52 -18.08 7.60 6.05
C ASP A 52 -18.88 8.40 5.03
N ARG A 53 -18.19 9.14 4.15
CA ARG A 53 -18.85 9.94 3.12
C ARG A 53 -19.45 9.04 2.03
N TRP A 54 -18.63 8.17 1.42
CA TRP A 54 -18.99 7.38 0.23
C TRP A 54 -18.67 5.88 0.40
N PRO A 55 -19.40 5.16 1.27
CA PRO A 55 -19.17 3.73 1.49
C PRO A 55 -19.57 2.94 0.23
N SER A 56 -18.59 2.55 -0.59
CA SER A 56 -18.85 1.78 -1.80
C SER A 56 -17.71 0.83 -2.18
N THR A 57 -18.07 -0.30 -2.79
CA THR A 57 -17.11 -1.22 -3.41
C THR A 57 -16.35 -0.56 -4.57
N ARG A 58 -16.92 0.47 -5.21
CA ARG A 58 -16.25 1.27 -6.24
C ARG A 58 -15.08 2.05 -5.65
N LEU A 59 -15.27 2.69 -4.51
CA LEU A 59 -14.20 3.39 -3.79
C LEU A 59 -13.06 2.42 -3.47
N LEU A 60 -13.39 1.25 -2.94
CA LEU A 60 -12.38 0.22 -2.63
C LEU A 60 -11.58 -0.18 -3.88
N GLY A 61 -12.25 -0.42 -5.00
CA GLY A 61 -11.59 -0.74 -6.27
C GLY A 61 -10.71 0.39 -6.80
N LEU A 62 -11.14 1.64 -6.67
CA LEU A 62 -10.34 2.82 -7.03
C LEU A 62 -9.11 2.98 -6.14
N LEU A 63 -9.21 2.71 -4.84
CA LEU A 63 -8.06 2.75 -3.93
C LEU A 63 -7.02 1.68 -4.29
N PHE A 64 -7.46 0.46 -4.60
CA PHE A 64 -6.56 -0.60 -5.06
C PHE A 64 -5.87 -0.24 -6.39
N LEU A 65 -6.62 0.28 -7.37
CA LEU A 65 -6.02 0.76 -8.63
C LEU A 65 -5.01 1.89 -8.38
N ALA A 66 -5.39 2.90 -7.59
CA ALA A 66 -4.54 4.04 -7.31
C ALA A 66 -3.27 3.62 -6.53
N ALA A 67 -3.39 2.70 -5.57
CA ALA A 67 -2.25 2.15 -4.85
C ALA A 67 -1.29 1.41 -5.79
N GLY A 68 -1.82 0.58 -6.70
CA GLY A 68 -0.99 -0.15 -7.67
C GLY A 68 -0.28 0.79 -8.65
N MET A 69 -0.99 1.79 -9.18
CA MET A 69 -0.40 2.79 -10.09
C MET A 69 0.67 3.64 -9.41
N THR A 70 0.40 4.12 -8.19
CA THR A 70 1.37 4.94 -7.43
C THR A 70 2.57 4.14 -6.94
N SER A 71 2.43 2.81 -6.75
CA SER A 71 3.58 1.95 -6.42
C SER A 71 4.65 1.96 -7.52
N PHE A 72 4.30 2.23 -8.78
CA PHE A 72 5.28 2.35 -9.86
C PHE A 72 6.15 3.61 -9.78
N ILE A 73 5.78 4.61 -8.97
CA ILE A 73 6.65 5.77 -8.69
C ILE A 73 7.99 5.30 -8.13
N VAL A 74 7.99 4.24 -7.32
CA VAL A 74 9.20 3.64 -6.73
C VAL A 74 10.22 3.24 -7.82
N LEU A 75 9.77 2.81 -9.00
CA LEU A 75 10.63 2.39 -10.11
C LEU A 75 11.23 3.55 -10.90
N THR A 76 10.79 4.79 -10.66
CA THR A 76 11.30 5.97 -11.38
C THR A 76 12.67 6.40 -10.85
N VAL A 77 13.07 5.91 -9.68
CA VAL A 77 14.33 6.26 -9.02
C VAL A 77 15.55 5.98 -9.91
N ASP A 78 15.55 4.89 -10.68
CA ASP A 78 16.67 4.55 -11.58
C ASP A 78 16.74 5.45 -12.81
N ARG A 79 15.58 5.95 -13.25
CA ARG A 79 15.46 6.71 -14.51
C ARG A 79 15.69 8.19 -14.32
N LEU A 80 15.41 8.73 -13.14
CA LEU A 80 15.38 10.17 -12.91
C LEU A 80 16.75 10.77 -12.55
N GLY A 81 17.83 9.99 -12.55
CA GLY A 81 19.17 10.51 -12.24
C GLY A 81 19.14 11.35 -10.96
N VAL A 82 18.60 10.77 -9.88
CA VAL A 82 18.16 11.46 -8.66
C VAL A 82 19.19 12.50 -8.21
N ARG A 83 18.86 13.78 -8.45
CA ARG A 83 19.63 14.89 -7.90
C ARG A 83 19.09 15.18 -6.52
N LEU A 84 19.73 14.60 -5.52
CA LEU A 84 19.39 14.85 -4.13
C LEU A 84 19.64 16.33 -3.81
N PRO A 85 18.73 16.98 -3.06
CA PRO A 85 18.92 18.37 -2.69
C PRO A 85 20.23 18.54 -1.91
N PRO A 86 20.94 19.67 -2.08
CA PRO A 86 22.10 19.98 -1.26
C PRO A 86 21.66 20.07 0.21
N GLY A 87 22.39 19.41 1.10
CA GLY A 87 22.05 19.38 2.53
C GLY A 87 22.61 18.16 3.25
N SER A 88 22.18 18.00 4.51
CA SER A 88 22.52 16.83 5.33
C SER A 88 22.01 15.54 4.71
N ILE A 89 22.79 14.46 4.83
CA ILE A 89 22.42 13.11 4.39
C ILE A 89 21.05 12.68 4.94
N VAL A 90 20.70 13.09 6.16
CA VAL A 90 19.40 12.78 6.78
C VAL A 90 18.25 13.41 6.00
N ILE A 91 18.40 14.67 5.57
CA ILE A 91 17.39 15.37 4.78
C ILE A 91 17.23 14.69 3.43
N GLN A 92 18.34 14.28 2.80
CA GLN A 92 18.32 13.58 1.52
C GLN A 92 17.57 12.25 1.61
N ILE A 93 17.83 11.46 2.66
CA ILE A 93 17.12 10.21 2.95
C ILE A 93 15.62 10.48 3.12
N VAL A 94 15.25 11.45 3.97
CA VAL A 94 13.84 11.81 4.23
C VAL A 94 13.12 12.23 2.95
N VAL A 95 13.73 13.11 2.16
CA VAL A 95 13.14 13.58 0.89
C VAL A 95 12.95 12.42 -0.08
N LEU A 96 13.99 11.59 -0.28
CA LEU A 96 13.94 10.48 -1.22
C LEU A 96 12.88 9.44 -0.82
N VAL A 97 12.91 8.98 0.42
CA VAL A 97 11.96 7.95 0.92
C VAL A 97 10.53 8.50 0.90
N THR A 98 10.33 9.75 1.29
CA THR A 98 9.00 10.40 1.24
C THR A 98 8.48 10.47 -0.18
N ALA A 99 9.30 10.93 -1.12
CA ALA A 99 8.90 11.06 -2.52
C ALA A 99 8.48 9.72 -3.14
N LEU A 100 9.15 8.62 -2.77
CA LEU A 100 8.90 7.30 -3.36
C LEU A 100 7.77 6.52 -2.65
N PHE A 101 7.71 6.54 -1.32
CA PHE A 101 6.89 5.59 -0.56
C PHE A 101 5.69 6.22 0.15
N PHE A 102 5.67 7.54 0.38
CA PHE A 102 4.61 8.17 1.16
C PHE A 102 3.23 8.02 0.52
N ILE A 103 3.11 8.41 -0.76
CA ILE A 103 1.85 8.35 -1.51
C ILE A 103 1.30 6.91 -1.62
N PRO A 104 2.05 5.90 -2.12
CA PRO A 104 1.53 4.55 -2.24
C PRO A 104 1.13 3.96 -0.87
N CYS A 105 1.91 4.21 0.18
CA CYS A 105 1.57 3.73 1.53
C CYS A 105 0.34 4.43 2.11
N ALA A 106 0.15 5.73 1.84
CA ALA A 106 -1.05 6.45 2.26
C ALA A 106 -2.31 5.91 1.59
N ILE A 107 -2.27 5.63 0.29
CA ILE A 107 -3.42 5.06 -0.42
C ILE A 107 -3.70 3.63 0.07
N LEU A 108 -2.67 2.81 0.28
CA LEU A 108 -2.82 1.48 0.86
C LEU A 108 -3.39 1.50 2.28
N GLY A 109 -2.97 2.46 3.11
CA GLY A 109 -3.50 2.68 4.45
C GLY A 109 -4.99 2.97 4.47
N ALA A 110 -5.49 3.70 3.46
CA ALA A 110 -6.92 4.02 3.35
C ALA A 110 -7.83 2.81 3.08
N ILE A 111 -7.29 1.67 2.68
CA ILE A 111 -8.08 0.47 2.34
C ILE A 111 -8.73 -0.15 3.58
N SER A 112 -8.00 -0.27 4.68
CA SER A 112 -8.48 -0.92 5.91
C SER A 112 -9.76 -0.30 6.49
N PRO A 113 -9.85 1.03 6.72
CA PRO A 113 -11.07 1.64 7.23
C PRO A 113 -12.25 1.55 6.24
N VAL A 114 -12.00 1.61 4.93
CA VAL A 114 -13.05 1.43 3.92
C VAL A 114 -13.60 0.01 3.95
N VAL A 115 -12.74 -1.01 4.07
CA VAL A 115 -13.17 -2.41 4.23
C VAL A 115 -13.94 -2.60 5.53
N ALA A 116 -13.47 -2.00 6.63
CA ALA A 116 -14.18 -2.05 7.91
C ALA A 116 -15.59 -1.46 7.80
N LYS A 117 -15.73 -0.28 7.20
CA LYS A 117 -17.03 0.36 7.00
C LYS A 117 -17.97 -0.47 6.14
N LEU A 118 -17.47 -1.12 5.09
CA LEU A 118 -18.27 -1.95 4.19
C LEU A 118 -18.68 -3.31 4.81
N ALA A 119 -17.88 -3.82 5.75
CA ALA A 119 -18.12 -5.11 6.39
C ALA A 119 -19.07 -5.00 7.59
N VAL A 120 -19.08 -3.86 8.29
CA VAL A 120 -19.96 -3.63 9.44
C VAL A 120 -21.39 -3.39 8.96
N ARG A 121 -22.30 -4.29 9.36
CA ARG A 121 -23.75 -4.21 9.08
C ARG A 121 -24.59 -3.92 10.32
N ASP A 122 -24.10 -4.34 11.48
CA ASP A 122 -24.79 -4.25 12.77
C ASP A 122 -23.81 -3.77 13.85
N LEU A 123 -24.27 -2.86 14.70
CA LEU A 123 -23.52 -2.33 15.84
C LEU A 123 -23.15 -3.45 16.83
N ALA A 124 -24.01 -4.45 17.02
CA ALA A 124 -23.76 -5.56 17.94
C ALA A 124 -22.57 -6.43 17.54
N THR A 125 -22.27 -6.55 16.24
CA THR A 125 -21.17 -7.39 15.72
C THR A 125 -19.98 -6.58 15.20
N THR A 126 -19.98 -5.27 15.44
CA THR A 126 -18.96 -4.34 14.92
C THR A 126 -17.56 -4.70 15.43
N GLY A 127 -17.41 -4.91 16.74
CA GLY A 127 -16.11 -5.26 17.35
C GLY A 127 -15.52 -6.54 16.75
N THR A 128 -16.32 -7.61 16.63
CA THR A 128 -15.90 -8.89 16.04
C THR A 128 -15.51 -8.75 14.57
N THR A 129 -16.27 -7.97 13.80
CA THR A 129 -16.01 -7.76 12.37
C THR A 129 -14.71 -6.99 12.16
N VAL A 130 -14.53 -5.89 12.89
CA VAL A 130 -13.31 -5.08 12.86
C VAL A 130 -12.10 -5.89 13.34
N GLY A 131 -12.25 -6.67 14.41
CA GLY A 131 -11.22 -7.58 14.91
C GLY A 131 -10.76 -8.60 13.86
N LYS A 132 -11.69 -9.23 13.14
CA LYS A 132 -11.37 -10.16 12.03
C LYS A 132 -10.59 -9.47 10.91
N ILE A 133 -10.94 -8.22 10.58
CA ILE A 133 -10.25 -7.43 9.55
C ILE A 133 -8.82 -7.12 9.99
N TYR A 134 -8.62 -6.68 11.22
CA TYR A 134 -7.28 -6.45 11.77
C TYR A 134 -6.46 -7.73 11.83
N ALA A 135 -7.02 -8.85 12.29
CA ALA A 135 -6.34 -10.14 12.30
C ALA A 135 -5.90 -10.57 10.89
N ALA A 136 -6.79 -10.45 9.90
CA ALA A 136 -6.46 -10.73 8.49
C ALA A 136 -5.44 -9.71 7.91
N GLY A 137 -5.42 -8.48 8.40
CA GLY A 137 -4.40 -7.48 8.08
C GLY A 137 -3.04 -7.89 8.60
N THR A 138 -2.93 -8.16 9.90
CA THR A 138 -1.70 -8.59 10.57
C THR A 138 -1.14 -9.88 9.98
N LEU A 139 -1.98 -10.89 9.72
CA LEU A 139 -1.55 -12.10 9.03
C LEU A 139 -0.98 -11.80 7.64
N GLY A 140 -1.63 -10.89 6.89
CA GLY A 140 -1.11 -10.42 5.61
C GLY A 140 0.26 -9.76 5.74
N SER A 141 0.44 -8.89 6.73
CA SER A 141 1.72 -8.25 7.02
C SER A 141 2.81 -9.26 7.40
N ILE A 142 2.51 -10.25 8.24
CA ILE A 142 3.45 -11.32 8.62
C ILE A 142 3.87 -12.12 7.38
N VAL A 143 2.89 -12.58 6.59
CA VAL A 143 3.16 -13.34 5.36
C VAL A 143 3.97 -12.49 4.37
N GLY A 144 3.60 -11.24 4.16
CA GLY A 144 4.33 -10.31 3.29
C GLY A 144 5.77 -10.07 3.76
N THR A 145 5.98 -9.92 5.06
CA THR A 145 7.31 -9.72 5.66
C THR A 145 8.21 -10.93 5.45
N PHE A 146 7.76 -12.13 5.84
CA PHE A 146 8.56 -13.35 5.68
C PHE A 146 8.74 -13.74 4.21
N ALA A 147 7.69 -13.62 3.40
CA ALA A 147 7.80 -13.82 1.96
C ALA A 147 8.84 -12.88 1.38
N THR A 148 8.86 -11.61 1.77
CA THR A 148 9.82 -10.63 1.25
C THR A 148 11.24 -10.92 1.68
N GLY A 149 11.45 -11.08 3.00
CA GLY A 149 12.77 -11.27 3.59
C GLY A 149 13.45 -12.57 3.17
N PHE A 150 12.70 -13.67 3.04
CA PHE A 150 13.29 -14.99 2.79
C PHE A 150 13.20 -15.44 1.33
N VAL A 151 12.14 -15.09 0.61
CA VAL A 151 11.85 -15.69 -0.70
C VAL A 151 11.85 -14.67 -1.83
N LEU A 152 11.12 -13.56 -1.69
CA LEU A 152 10.92 -12.65 -2.81
C LEU A 152 12.22 -11.93 -3.15
N ILE A 153 12.91 -11.34 -2.18
CA ILE A 153 14.16 -10.60 -2.44
C ILE A 153 15.26 -11.54 -2.96
N SER A 154 15.30 -12.79 -2.50
CA SER A 154 16.34 -13.75 -2.92
C SER A 154 16.08 -14.32 -4.31
N ARG A 155 14.81 -14.57 -4.67
CA ARG A 155 14.43 -15.14 -5.97
C ARG A 155 14.12 -14.10 -7.04
N PHE A 156 13.63 -12.94 -6.64
CA PHE A 156 13.17 -11.86 -7.51
C PHE A 156 13.90 -10.57 -7.14
N GLY A 157 14.45 -9.87 -8.14
CA GLY A 157 15.01 -8.53 -7.90
C GLY A 157 13.96 -7.56 -7.36
N THR A 158 14.41 -6.53 -6.64
CA THR A 158 13.54 -5.50 -6.03
C THR A 158 12.54 -4.91 -7.01
N HIS A 159 12.94 -4.64 -8.26
CA HIS A 159 12.08 -4.06 -9.28
C HIS A 159 10.96 -5.01 -9.71
N ALA A 160 11.28 -6.31 -9.86
CA ALA A 160 10.28 -7.32 -10.19
C ALA A 160 9.24 -7.46 -9.08
N ILE A 161 9.65 -7.32 -7.82
CA ILE A 161 8.73 -7.34 -6.67
C ILE A 161 7.78 -6.13 -6.72
N VAL A 162 8.30 -4.92 -6.96
CA VAL A 162 7.46 -3.71 -7.08
C VAL A 162 6.47 -3.84 -8.24
N TRP A 163 6.90 -4.39 -9.39
CA TRP A 163 5.99 -4.72 -10.49
C TRP A 163 4.89 -5.70 -10.06
N GLY A 164 5.27 -6.77 -9.37
CA GLY A 164 4.32 -7.77 -8.85
C GLY A 164 3.30 -7.17 -7.88
N VAL A 165 3.74 -6.30 -6.97
CA VAL A 165 2.85 -5.54 -6.06
C VAL A 165 1.89 -4.66 -6.85
N GLY A 166 2.42 -3.82 -7.75
CA GLY A 166 1.61 -2.91 -8.55
C GLY A 166 0.56 -3.63 -9.39
N LEU A 167 0.94 -4.70 -10.08
CA LEU A 167 0.04 -5.53 -10.88
C LEU A 167 -1.01 -6.25 -10.04
N THR A 168 -0.64 -6.79 -8.87
CA THR A 168 -1.58 -7.46 -7.95
C THR A 168 -2.63 -6.47 -7.44
N LEU A 169 -2.21 -5.28 -7.05
CA LEU A 169 -3.11 -4.22 -6.60
C LEU A 169 -4.03 -3.73 -7.72
N ILE A 170 -3.50 -3.56 -8.93
CA ILE A 170 -4.30 -3.18 -10.11
C ILE A 170 -5.33 -4.27 -10.44
N ALA A 171 -4.93 -5.54 -10.43
CA ALA A 171 -5.82 -6.67 -10.68
C ALA A 171 -6.96 -6.73 -9.65
N MET A 172 -6.64 -6.51 -8.36
CA MET A 172 -7.65 -6.39 -7.30
C MET A 172 -8.59 -5.21 -7.54
N GLY A 173 -8.06 -4.04 -7.88
CA GLY A 173 -8.86 -2.86 -8.19
C GLY A 173 -9.82 -3.09 -9.36
N ALA A 174 -9.32 -3.70 -10.45
CA ALA A 174 -10.12 -4.08 -11.59
C ALA A 174 -11.21 -5.10 -11.22
N LEU A 175 -10.90 -6.13 -10.43
CA LEU A 175 -11.87 -7.12 -9.97
C LEU A 175 -13.04 -6.48 -9.21
N PHE A 176 -12.75 -5.56 -8.27
CA PHE A 176 -13.79 -4.86 -7.49
C PHE A 176 -14.65 -3.93 -8.36
N LEU A 177 -14.08 -3.32 -9.40
CA LEU A 177 -14.81 -2.47 -10.33
C LEU A 177 -15.65 -3.26 -11.34
N LEU A 178 -15.14 -4.40 -11.81
CA LEU A 178 -15.80 -5.25 -12.80
C LEU A 178 -16.94 -6.08 -12.19
N ARG A 179 -16.80 -6.58 -10.96
CA ARG A 179 -17.89 -7.30 -10.26
C ARG A 179 -19.16 -6.47 -10.12
N ARG A 180 -19.06 -5.14 -10.12
CA ARG A 180 -20.23 -4.24 -10.19
C ARG A 180 -20.86 -4.22 -11.58
N LYS A 181 -20.07 -4.21 -12.65
CA LYS A 181 -20.59 -4.19 -14.04
C LYS A 181 -21.35 -5.48 -14.35
N THR A 182 -20.90 -6.65 -13.91
CA THR A 182 -21.61 -7.91 -14.19
C THR A 182 -22.98 -7.97 -13.52
N VAL A 183 -23.11 -7.49 -12.27
CA VAL A 183 -24.41 -7.43 -11.57
C VAL A 183 -25.32 -6.33 -12.16
N ALA A 184 -24.76 -5.17 -12.53
CA ALA A 184 -25.52 -4.08 -13.13
C ALA A 184 -25.95 -4.35 -14.58
N LEU A 185 -25.13 -5.06 -15.38
CA LEU A 185 -25.48 -5.48 -16.75
C LEU A 185 -26.54 -6.59 -16.75
N VAL A 186 -26.49 -7.53 -15.79
CA VAL A 186 -27.53 -8.55 -15.64
C VAL A 186 -28.87 -7.93 -15.20
N LEU A 187 -28.85 -6.89 -14.36
CA LEU A 187 -30.07 -6.17 -13.96
C LEU A 187 -30.58 -5.17 -15.01
N ALA A 188 -29.74 -4.71 -15.94
CA ALA A 188 -30.15 -3.87 -17.07
C ALA A 188 -30.52 -4.68 -18.32
N ALA A 189 -30.26 -6.00 -18.32
CA ALA A 189 -30.63 -6.94 -19.38
C ALA A 189 -31.88 -7.78 -19.03
N VAL A 190 -32.55 -7.48 -17.93
CA VAL A 190 -33.87 -7.99 -17.51
C VAL A 190 -34.83 -6.82 -17.49
#